data_AF-A0A535BMD9-F1
#
_entry.id   AF-A0A535BMD9-F1
#
_cell.length_a   1.000
_cell.length_b   1.000
_cell.length_c   1.000
_cell.angle_alpha   90.00
_cell.angle_beta   90.00
_cell.angle_gamma   90.00
#
_symmetry.space_group_name_H-M   'P 1'
#
loop_
_entity.id
_entity.type
_entity.pdbx_description
1 polymer ?
#
loop_
_entity_poly.entity_id
_entity_poly.type
_entity_poly.pdbx_seq_one_letter_code
_entity_poly.pdbx_strand_id
1 'polypeptide(L)'
;PFMGRCWPDMPDHIRHLAGVGPKRTAAYLARGITCIGDLPAREKLNFTQKRQLKAMAEQRIIVEPTLARELEPLIVPGRLGFLDFETIARAIPVWPGMAPWQQAAAQFSYHERQPDGTYTHAAF
;
A
#
# COMPACT_ATOMS: atom_id res chain seq x y z
N PRO A 1 -26.52 -8.48 -0.76
CA PRO A 1 -27.56 -8.44 0.30
C PRO A 1 -27.00 -8.32 1.73
N PHE A 2 -25.90 -9.00 2.09
CA PHE A 2 -25.42 -9.06 3.49
C PHE A 2 -24.27 -8.11 3.83
N MET A 3 -23.67 -7.42 2.85
CA MET A 3 -22.50 -6.56 3.07
C MET A 3 -22.76 -5.48 4.14
N GLY A 4 -23.81 -4.66 4.02
CA GLY A 4 -24.08 -3.62 5.02
C GLY A 4 -24.46 -4.12 6.42
N ARG A 5 -24.98 -5.36 6.52
CA ARG A 5 -25.36 -5.97 7.81
C ARG A 5 -24.17 -6.63 8.51
N CYS A 6 -23.33 -7.33 7.76
CA CYS A 6 -22.18 -8.07 8.29
C CYS A 6 -20.89 -7.24 8.30
N TRP A 7 -20.87 -6.13 7.57
CA TRP A 7 -19.73 -5.24 7.39
C TRP A 7 -20.20 -3.79 7.48
N PRO A 8 -20.54 -3.31 8.69
CA PRO A 8 -20.93 -1.92 8.87
C PRO A 8 -19.80 -1.00 8.42
N ASP A 9 -20.17 0.12 7.78
CA ASP A 9 -19.22 1.11 7.29
C ASP A 9 -18.73 2.00 8.44
N MET A 10 -17.93 1.40 9.32
CA MET A 10 -17.29 2.09 10.44
C MET A 10 -15.81 2.34 10.11
N PRO A 11 -15.32 3.60 10.20
CA PRO A 11 -13.95 3.96 9.84
C PRO A 11 -12.88 3.17 10.60
N ASP A 12 -13.17 2.76 11.83
CA ASP A 12 -12.28 2.02 12.73
C ASP A 12 -12.57 0.52 12.78
N HIS A 13 -13.43 0.00 11.90
CA HIS A 13 -13.72 -1.44 11.82
C HIS A 13 -12.42 -2.24 11.66
N ILE A 14 -12.32 -3.39 12.31
CA ILE A 14 -11.08 -4.20 12.38
C ILE A 14 -10.53 -4.63 11.00
N ARG A 15 -11.38 -4.65 9.96
CA ARG A 15 -11.00 -4.87 8.55
C ARG A 15 -10.05 -3.80 8.00
N HIS A 16 -10.05 -2.61 8.59
CA HIS A 16 -9.21 -1.48 8.19
C HIS A 16 -7.84 -1.49 8.86
N LEU A 17 -7.57 -2.45 9.76
CA LEU A 17 -6.24 -2.64 10.31
C LEU A 17 -5.24 -3.00 9.18
N ALA A 18 -4.13 -2.29 9.10
CA ALA A 18 -3.16 -2.42 8.02
C ALA A 18 -2.67 -3.87 7.87
N GLY A 19 -2.78 -4.40 6.64
CA GLY A 19 -2.34 -5.75 6.30
C GLY A 19 -3.07 -6.88 7.03
N VAL A 20 -4.26 -6.64 7.59
CA VAL A 20 -5.00 -7.65 8.34
C VAL A 20 -5.47 -8.80 7.44
N GLY A 21 -5.98 -8.50 6.24
CA GLY A 21 -6.51 -9.47 5.30
C GLY A 21 -7.75 -10.23 5.81
N PRO A 22 -8.50 -10.90 4.91
CA PRO A 22 -9.82 -11.46 5.24
C PRO A 22 -9.76 -12.57 6.30
N LYS A 23 -8.74 -13.45 6.26
CA LYS A 23 -8.59 -14.54 7.23
C LYS A 23 -8.42 -14.04 8.65
N ARG A 24 -7.56 -13.03 8.84
CA ARG A 24 -7.25 -12.48 10.16
C ARG A 24 -8.38 -11.59 10.67
N THR A 25 -9.06 -10.86 9.78
CA THR A 25 -10.30 -10.15 10.10
C THR A 25 -11.36 -11.11 10.63
N ALA A 26 -11.61 -12.23 9.96
CA ALA A 26 -12.58 -13.22 10.42
C ALA A 26 -12.21 -13.79 11.81
N ALA A 27 -10.91 -14.04 12.06
CA ALA A 27 -10.43 -14.50 13.37
C ALA A 27 -10.65 -13.47 14.49
N TYR A 28 -10.51 -12.18 14.21
CA TYR A 28 -10.83 -11.13 15.19
C TYR A 28 -12.33 -11.04 15.46
N LEU A 29 -13.15 -11.07 14.41
CA LEU A 29 -14.62 -11.04 14.56
C LEU A 29 -15.13 -12.25 15.37
N ALA A 30 -14.56 -13.44 15.16
CA ALA A 30 -14.89 -14.64 15.94
C ALA A 30 -14.53 -14.50 17.44
N ARG A 31 -13.59 -13.61 17.77
CA ARG A 31 -13.21 -13.25 19.15
C ARG A 31 -14.01 -12.07 19.71
N GLY A 32 -14.98 -11.54 18.95
CA GLY A 32 -15.77 -10.36 19.33
C GLY A 32 -15.05 -9.02 19.15
N ILE A 33 -13.90 -9.00 18.48
CA ILE A 33 -13.12 -7.78 18.21
C ILE A 33 -13.64 -7.19 16.90
N THR A 34 -14.43 -6.13 16.99
CA THR A 34 -15.12 -5.52 15.83
C THR A 34 -14.47 -4.24 15.36
N CYS A 35 -13.86 -3.49 16.28
CA CYS A 35 -13.13 -2.26 16.02
C CYS A 35 -11.64 -2.41 16.34
N ILE A 36 -10.80 -1.57 15.74
CA ILE A 36 -9.36 -1.50 16.03
C ILE A 36 -9.12 -1.13 17.50
N GLY A 37 -10.00 -0.33 18.10
CA GLY A 37 -9.96 0.01 19.52
C GLY A 37 -10.18 -1.18 20.47
N ASP A 38 -10.86 -2.24 20.00
CA ASP A 38 -11.15 -3.45 20.81
C ASP A 38 -9.92 -4.38 20.92
N LEU A 39 -8.82 -4.05 20.23
CA LEU A 39 -7.62 -4.88 20.24
C LEU A 39 -7.04 -5.00 21.66
N PRO A 40 -6.84 -6.22 22.17
CA PRO A 40 -6.24 -6.41 23.48
C PRO A 40 -4.84 -5.80 23.55
N ALA A 41 -4.46 -5.24 24.70
CA ALA A 41 -3.14 -4.64 24.90
C ALA A 41 -1.95 -5.60 24.61
N ARG A 42 -2.19 -6.92 24.71
CA ARG A 42 -1.20 -7.97 24.43
C ARG A 42 -1.20 -8.45 22.98
N GLU A 43 -2.03 -7.89 22.11
CA GLU A 43 -2.09 -8.30 20.71
C GLU A 43 -0.75 -8.04 20.01
N LYS A 44 -0.27 -9.03 19.26
CA LYS A 44 0.99 -8.90 18.51
C LYS A 44 0.73 -8.11 17.22
N LEU A 45 1.11 -6.84 17.27
CA LEU A 45 1.01 -5.91 16.14
C LEU A 45 2.38 -5.70 15.47
N ASN A 46 2.37 -5.63 14.14
CA ASN A 46 3.56 -5.25 13.38
C ASN A 46 3.81 -3.73 13.46
N PHE A 47 4.94 -3.27 12.93
CA PHE A 47 5.32 -1.85 12.95
C PHE A 47 4.24 -0.95 12.33
N THR A 48 3.73 -1.30 11.14
CA THR A 48 2.71 -0.54 10.43
C THR A 48 1.41 -0.41 11.22
N GLN A 49 0.97 -1.49 11.86
CA GLN A 49 -0.24 -1.51 12.69
C GLN A 49 -0.07 -0.62 13.93
N LYS A 50 1.07 -0.72 14.64
CA LYS A 50 1.36 0.18 15.76
C LYS A 50 1.37 1.65 15.34
N ARG A 51 1.93 1.94 14.16
CA ARG A 51 1.95 3.28 13.57
C ARG A 51 0.55 3.79 13.23
N GLN A 52 -0.32 2.92 12.71
CA GLN A 52 -1.73 3.23 12.48
C GLN A 52 -2.46 3.56 13.79
N LEU A 53 -2.30 2.74 14.84
CA LEU A 53 -2.91 3.00 16.14
C LEU A 53 -2.44 4.34 16.73
N LYS A 54 -1.15 4.67 16.59
CA LYS A 54 -0.61 5.97 16.99
C LYS A 54 -1.27 7.13 16.22
N ALA A 55 -1.41 7.00 14.89
CA ALA A 55 -2.06 8.00 14.07
C ALA A 55 -3.54 8.21 14.43
N MET A 56 -4.25 7.12 14.72
CA MET A 56 -5.65 7.15 15.18
C MET A 56 -5.78 7.84 16.54
N ALA A 57 -4.91 7.50 17.50
CA ALA A 57 -4.91 8.09 18.83
C ALA A 57 -4.57 9.59 18.82
N GLU A 58 -3.64 10.01 17.98
CA GLU A 58 -3.24 11.42 17.84
C GLU A 58 -4.11 12.21 16.86
N GLN A 59 -5.04 11.55 16.17
CA GLN A 59 -5.91 12.13 15.13
C GLN A 59 -5.16 12.98 14.09
N ARG A 60 -3.95 12.56 13.72
CA ARG A 60 -3.10 13.29 12.78
C ARG A 60 -2.19 12.37 11.98
N ILE A 61 -1.63 12.92 10.91
CA ILE A 61 -0.57 12.26 10.16
C ILE A 61 0.69 12.14 11.02
N ILE A 62 1.25 10.93 11.09
CA ILE A 62 2.52 10.66 11.75
C ILE A 62 3.65 10.77 10.73
N VAL A 63 4.51 11.76 10.92
CA VAL A 63 5.75 11.96 10.17
C VAL A 63 6.91 11.52 11.06
N GLU A 64 7.74 10.58 10.60
CA GLU A 64 8.92 10.20 11.37
C GLU A 64 9.98 11.31 11.31
N PRO A 65 10.71 11.59 12.41
CA PRO A 65 11.75 12.62 12.43
C PRO A 65 12.86 12.40 11.39
N THR A 66 13.08 11.15 10.97
CA THR A 66 14.09 10.80 9.97
C THR A 66 13.63 11.02 8.54
N LEU A 67 12.32 11.21 8.27
CA LEU A 67 11.77 11.20 6.91
C LEU A 67 12.49 12.18 5.99
N ALA A 68 12.75 13.41 6.45
CA ALA A 68 13.46 14.42 5.64
C ALA A 68 14.86 13.92 5.21
N ARG A 69 15.64 13.37 6.15
CA ARG A 69 16.97 12.81 5.87
C ARG A 69 16.90 11.62 4.91
N GLU A 70 15.90 10.75 5.04
CA GLU A 70 15.74 9.59 4.16
C GLU A 70 15.29 9.99 2.74
N LEU A 71 14.57 11.11 2.59
CA LEU A 71 14.15 11.65 1.29
C LEU A 71 15.23 12.50 0.62
N GLU A 72 16.17 13.05 1.39
CA GLU A 72 17.26 13.91 0.90
C GLU A 72 18.00 13.31 -0.32
N PRO A 73 18.41 12.02 -0.35
CA PRO A 73 19.11 11.44 -1.50
C PRO A 73 18.26 11.36 -2.76
N LEU A 74 16.93 11.40 -2.65
CA LEU A 74 16.01 11.39 -3.79
C LEU A 74 15.74 12.81 -4.32
N ILE A 75 15.91 13.83 -3.47
CA ILE A 75 15.58 15.22 -3.78
C ILE A 75 16.83 16.00 -4.22
N VAL A 76 17.95 15.85 -3.51
CA VAL A 76 19.19 16.61 -3.71
C VAL A 76 19.78 16.46 -5.10
N PRO A 77 19.80 15.26 -5.72
CA PRO A 77 20.27 15.14 -7.09
C PRO A 77 19.45 15.96 -8.09
N GLY A 78 18.24 16.40 -7.71
CA GLY A 78 17.28 17.09 -8.56
C GLY A 78 16.70 16.20 -9.67
N ARG A 79 17.29 15.02 -9.88
CA ARG A 79 16.90 14.00 -10.84
C ARG A 79 16.04 12.94 -10.17
N LEU A 80 14.77 12.86 -10.57
CA LEU A 80 13.82 11.90 -10.02
C LEU A 80 12.98 11.27 -11.14
N GLY A 81 13.04 9.95 -11.22
CA GLY A 81 12.29 9.15 -12.19
C GLY A 81 10.96 8.67 -11.65
N PHE A 82 9.91 8.80 -12.46
CA PHE A 82 8.57 8.29 -12.22
C PHE A 82 8.25 7.28 -13.32
N LEU A 83 8.17 6.00 -12.97
CA LEU A 83 7.85 4.92 -13.90
C LEU A 83 6.45 4.41 -13.60
N ASP A 84 5.59 4.49 -14.62
CA ASP A 84 4.29 3.83 -14.65
C ASP A 84 4.29 2.78 -15.76
N PHE A 85 3.69 1.62 -15.51
CA PHE A 85 3.64 0.54 -16.48
C PHE A 85 2.44 -0.37 -16.26
N GLU A 86 1.86 -0.80 -17.36
CA GLU A 86 0.77 -1.76 -17.38
C GLU A 86 1.31 -3.15 -17.67
N THR A 87 0.74 -4.15 -17.00
CA THR A 87 1.12 -5.55 -17.20
C THR A 87 -0.02 -6.38 -17.76
N ILE A 88 0.33 -7.38 -18.56
CA ILE A 88 -0.59 -8.43 -18.99
C ILE A 88 -0.10 -9.78 -18.45
N ALA A 89 -1.04 -10.69 -18.22
CA ALA A 89 -0.75 -12.08 -17.88
C ALA A 89 -1.60 -12.98 -18.78
N ARG A 90 -0.94 -13.81 -19.60
CA ARG A 90 -1.61 -14.67 -20.59
C ARG A 90 -1.50 -16.14 -20.20
N ALA A 91 -2.61 -16.87 -20.33
CA ALA A 91 -2.63 -18.33 -20.15
C ALA A 91 -1.73 -19.05 -21.16
N ILE A 92 -1.79 -18.62 -22.43
CA ILE A 92 -0.92 -19.11 -23.50
C ILE A 92 0.18 -18.07 -23.72
N PRO A 93 1.44 -18.39 -23.42
CA PRO A 93 2.58 -17.50 -23.65
C PRO A 93 2.74 -17.20 -25.14
N VAL A 94 3.02 -15.94 -25.48
CA VAL A 94 3.27 -15.51 -26.88
C VAL A 94 4.70 -15.05 -27.13
N TRP A 95 5.52 -14.98 -26.07
CA TRP A 95 6.93 -14.67 -26.16
C TRP A 95 7.77 -15.87 -25.69
N PRO A 96 8.89 -16.18 -26.37
CA PRO A 96 9.78 -17.25 -25.94
C PRO A 96 10.27 -17.05 -24.51
N GLY A 97 10.26 -18.13 -23.72
CA GLY A 97 10.75 -18.11 -22.33
C GLY A 97 9.73 -17.65 -21.29
N MET A 98 8.49 -17.30 -21.67
CA MET A 98 7.43 -17.01 -20.70
C MET A 98 6.64 -18.25 -20.29
N ALA A 99 6.29 -18.33 -19.01
CA ALA A 99 5.36 -19.31 -18.47
C ALA A 99 3.91 -18.82 -18.53
N PRO A 100 2.91 -19.73 -18.51
CA PRO A 100 1.51 -19.36 -18.31
C PRO A 100 1.31 -18.44 -17.10
N TRP A 101 0.53 -17.36 -17.29
CA TRP A 101 0.21 -16.35 -16.28
C TRP A 101 1.40 -15.54 -15.73
N GLN A 102 2.58 -15.67 -16.33
CA GLN A 102 3.69 -14.77 -16.02
C GLN A 102 3.32 -13.34 -16.45
N GLN A 103 3.55 -12.37 -15.55
CA GLN A 103 3.34 -10.95 -15.86
C GLN A 103 4.41 -10.48 -16.84
N ALA A 104 3.99 -9.75 -17.87
CA ALA A 104 4.85 -9.00 -18.77
C ALA A 104 4.37 -7.55 -18.85
N ALA A 105 5.30 -6.59 -18.83
CA ALA A 105 4.99 -5.20 -19.12
C ALA A 105 4.56 -5.07 -20.59
N ALA A 106 3.42 -4.42 -20.84
CA ALA A 106 2.85 -4.25 -22.17
C ALA A 106 2.89 -2.78 -22.64
N GLN A 107 2.85 -1.85 -21.69
CA GLN A 107 2.96 -0.41 -21.93
C GLN A 107 3.72 0.22 -20.77
N PHE A 108 4.52 1.25 -21.05
CA PHE A 108 5.13 2.06 -20.00
C PHE A 108 5.13 3.54 -20.33
N SER A 109 5.17 4.36 -19.28
CA SER A 109 5.39 5.79 -19.32
C SER A 109 6.41 6.16 -18.26
N TYR A 110 7.49 6.80 -18.69
CA TYR A 110 8.56 7.26 -17.82
C TYR A 110 8.70 8.77 -17.90
N HIS A 111 8.60 9.43 -16.74
CA HIS A 111 8.89 10.84 -16.60
C HIS A 111 10.13 11.00 -15.74
N GLU A 112 11.07 11.83 -16.17
CA GLU A 112 12.24 12.17 -15.36
C GLU A 112 12.26 13.67 -15.13
N ARG A 113 12.15 14.06 -13.85
CA ARG A 113 12.38 15.43 -13.44
C ARG A 113 13.88 15.72 -13.52
N GLN A 114 14.25 16.83 -14.13
CA GLN A 114 15.62 17.33 -14.17
C GLN A 114 15.87 18.34 -13.02
N PRO A 115 17.13 18.63 -12.67
CA PRO A 115 17.45 19.56 -11.58
C PRO A 115 16.91 20.98 -11.76
N ASP A 116 16.70 21.42 -13.01
CA ASP A 116 16.12 22.72 -13.36
C ASP A 116 14.57 22.75 -13.25
N GLY A 117 13.96 21.62 -12.86
CA GLY A 117 12.51 21.47 -12.73
C GLY A 117 11.79 21.09 -14.02
N THR A 118 12.49 20.96 -15.15
CA THR A 118 11.91 20.44 -16.39
C THR A 118 11.69 18.92 -16.32
N TYR A 119 10.90 18.40 -17.25
CA TYR A 119 10.62 16.97 -17.34
C TYR A 119 10.94 16.44 -18.74
N THR A 120 11.59 15.28 -18.79
CA THR A 120 11.71 14.47 -20.02
C THR A 120 10.74 13.30 -19.94
N HIS A 121 10.19 12.90 -21.09
CA HIS A 121 9.22 11.82 -21.19
C HIS A 121 9.66 10.76 -22.21
N ALA A 122 9.48 9.48 -21.85
CA ALA A 122 9.66 8.34 -22.75
C ALA A 122 8.51 7.34 -22.52
N ALA A 123 7.91 6.82 -23.58
CA ALA A 123 6.81 5.86 -23.51
C ALA A 123 6.79 4.90 -24.70
N PHE A 124 6.21 3.71 -24.50
CA PHE A 124 5.87 2.73 -25.53
C PHE A 124 4.59 2.00 -25.15
#